data_AF-A0A526YFR4-F1
#
_entry.id   AF-A0A526YFR4-F1
#
_cell.length_a   1.000
_cell.length_b   1.000
_cell.length_c   1.000
_cell.angle_alpha   90.00
_cell.angle_beta   90.00
_cell.angle_gamma   90.00
#
_symmetry.space_group_name_H-M   'P 1'
#
loop_
_entity.id
_entity.type
_entity.pdbx_description
1 polymer ?
#
loop_
_entity_poly.entity_id
_entity_poly.type
_entity_poly.pdbx_seq_one_letter_code
_entity_poly.pdbx_strand_id
1 'polypeptide(L)'
;ARHDAVAWGYARAADGHGVDIIQNCEVTGFLRDGDRIVGVETTKGRIGAGKVGLAVAGHTSVLGAKAGLDLPIESHVLQAFVTEPLKPLVDHVVAYGADH
;
A
#
# COMPACT_ATOMS: atom_id res chain seq x y z
N ALA A 1 -3.88 -19.69 -1.88
CA ALA A 1 -4.96 -18.71 -1.69
C ALA A 1 -4.72 -17.50 -2.59
N ARG A 2 -5.73 -16.95 -3.25
CA ARG A 2 -5.61 -15.64 -3.93
C ARG A 2 -5.70 -14.53 -2.89
N HIS A 3 -4.62 -14.34 -2.13
CA HIS A 3 -4.56 -13.38 -1.02
C HIS A 3 -4.78 -11.93 -1.48
N ASP A 4 -4.60 -11.65 -2.77
CA ASP A 4 -4.81 -10.34 -3.41
C ASP A 4 -6.19 -10.17 -4.06
N ALA A 5 -7.05 -11.20 -4.06
CA ALA A 5 -8.34 -11.16 -4.75
C ALA A 5 -9.26 -10.04 -4.24
N VAL A 6 -9.21 -9.74 -2.94
CA VAL A 6 -9.99 -8.65 -2.34
C VAL A 6 -9.54 -7.30 -2.89
N ALA A 7 -8.24 -7.05 -2.95
CA ALA A 7 -7.69 -5.81 -3.49
C ALA A 7 -8.06 -5.63 -4.97
N TRP A 8 -7.95 -6.70 -5.77
CA TRP A 8 -8.35 -6.67 -7.18
C TRP A 8 -9.86 -6.50 -7.38
N GLY A 9 -10.69 -7.00 -6.45
CA GLY A 9 -12.13 -6.74 -6.45
C GLY A 9 -12.44 -5.26 -6.33
N TYR A 10 -11.82 -4.58 -5.36
CA TYR A 10 -11.97 -3.13 -5.19
C TYR A 10 -11.41 -2.34 -6.38
N ALA A 11 -10.22 -2.71 -6.87
CA ALA A 11 -9.60 -2.07 -8.03
C ALA A 11 -10.51 -2.10 -9.26
N ARG A 12 -11.12 -3.26 -9.56
CA ARG A 12 -12.05 -3.40 -10.69
C ARG A 12 -13.30 -2.53 -10.53
N ALA A 13 -13.88 -2.49 -9.33
CA ALA A 13 -15.04 -1.64 -9.07
C ALA A 13 -14.68 -0.15 -9.20
N ALA A 14 -13.54 0.26 -8.67
CA ALA A 14 -13.07 1.65 -8.75
C ALA A 14 -12.82 2.09 -10.20
N ASP A 15 -12.18 1.24 -11.02
CA ASP A 15 -11.99 1.47 -12.46
C ASP A 15 -13.34 1.61 -13.19
N GLY A 16 -14.32 0.75 -12.86
CA GLY A 16 -15.69 0.87 -13.36
C GLY A 16 -16.42 2.16 -12.95
N HIS A 17 -15.94 2.84 -11.91
CA HIS A 17 -16.41 4.16 -11.48
C HIS A 17 -15.52 5.32 -11.98
N GLY A 18 -14.57 5.05 -12.89
CA GLY A 18 -13.74 6.06 -13.56
C GLY A 18 -12.44 6.40 -12.84
N VAL A 19 -11.95 5.54 -11.93
CA VAL A 19 -10.64 5.71 -11.28
C VAL A 19 -9.52 5.12 -12.15
N ASP A 20 -8.54 5.93 -12.52
CA ASP A 20 -7.35 5.44 -13.23
C ASP A 20 -6.39 4.70 -12.29
N ILE A 21 -6.04 3.45 -12.64
CA ILE A 21 -5.07 2.62 -11.90
C ILE A 21 -3.79 2.45 -12.71
N ILE A 22 -2.74 3.18 -12.33
CA ILE A 22 -1.46 3.19 -13.05
C ILE A 22 -0.41 2.37 -12.29
N GLN A 23 -0.17 1.15 -12.74
CA GLN A 23 0.86 0.28 -12.17
C GLN A 23 2.26 0.62 -12.71
N ASN A 24 3.31 0.12 -12.04
CA ASN A 24 4.71 0.37 -12.39
C ASN A 24 5.00 1.87 -12.58
N CYS A 25 4.39 2.69 -11.73
CA CYS A 25 4.40 4.15 -11.76
C CYS A 25 4.82 4.62 -10.36
N GLU A 26 6.10 4.49 -10.07
CA GLU A 26 6.63 4.83 -8.75
C GLU A 26 6.55 6.33 -8.56
N VAL A 27 6.01 6.76 -7.42
CA VAL A 27 6.07 8.16 -6.97
C VAL A 27 7.46 8.42 -6.39
N THR A 28 8.21 9.32 -6.99
CA THR A 28 9.58 9.66 -6.59
C THR A 28 9.67 10.95 -5.77
N GLY A 29 8.63 11.79 -5.83
CA GLY A 29 8.55 13.09 -5.15
C GLY A 29 7.17 13.75 -5.26
N PHE A 30 7.07 14.99 -4.76
CA PHE A 30 5.84 15.78 -4.74
C PHE A 30 6.02 17.09 -5.48
N LEU A 31 5.00 17.49 -6.23
CA LEU A 31 4.91 18.82 -6.83
C LEU A 31 4.36 19.79 -5.79
N ARG A 32 4.98 20.96 -5.65
CA ARG A 32 4.61 21.97 -4.66
C ARG A 32 4.39 23.35 -5.26
N ASP A 33 3.41 24.05 -4.70
CA ASP A 33 3.18 25.48 -4.85
C ASP A 33 3.20 26.09 -3.43
N GLY A 34 4.31 26.73 -3.06
CA GLY A 34 4.61 27.07 -1.67
C GLY A 34 4.58 25.82 -0.76
N ASP A 35 3.79 25.90 0.31
CA ASP A 35 3.61 24.79 1.26
C ASP A 35 2.57 23.75 0.81
N ARG A 36 1.86 24.00 -0.30
CA ARG A 36 0.78 23.13 -0.78
C ARG A 36 1.31 22.10 -1.76
N ILE A 37 0.99 20.83 -1.52
CA ILE A 37 1.17 19.76 -2.51
C ILE A 37 0.08 19.89 -3.58
N VAL A 38 0.50 19.94 -4.85
CA VAL A 38 -0.36 20.10 -6.03
C VAL A 38 -0.24 18.93 -7.01
N GLY A 39 0.46 17.86 -6.63
CA GLY A 39 0.64 16.67 -7.44
C GLY A 39 1.84 15.82 -7.02
N VAL A 40 2.19 14.86 -7.86
CA VAL A 40 3.30 13.93 -7.64
C VAL A 40 4.22 13.85 -8.86
N GLU A 41 5.50 13.63 -8.59
CA GLU A 41 6.49 13.24 -9.60
C GLU A 41 6.55 11.72 -9.64
N THR A 42 6.47 11.14 -10.85
CA THR A 42 6.49 9.70 -11.03
C THR A 42 7.47 9.28 -12.11
N THR A 43 7.82 8.00 -12.16
CA THR A 43 8.64 7.42 -13.23
C THR A 43 8.00 7.48 -14.62
N LYS A 44 6.70 7.78 -14.71
CA LYS A 44 5.96 7.94 -15.98
C LYS A 44 5.55 9.39 -16.27
N GLY A 45 6.11 10.34 -15.53
CA GLY A 45 5.82 11.77 -15.69
C GLY A 45 5.11 12.37 -14.48
N ARG A 46 4.70 13.63 -14.63
CA ARG A 46 4.08 14.42 -13.57
C ARG A 46 2.57 14.24 -13.59
N ILE A 47 1.97 14.06 -12.41
CA ILE A 47 0.52 13.96 -12.25
C ILE A 47 0.07 15.07 -11.31
N GLY A 48 -0.72 16.01 -11.83
CA GLY A 48 -1.33 17.08 -11.04
C GLY A 48 -2.51 16.56 -10.23
N ALA A 49 -2.67 17.04 -9.00
CA ALA A 49 -3.77 16.66 -8.13
C ALA A 49 -4.12 17.78 -7.14
N GLY A 50 -5.41 18.04 -6.94
CA GLY A 50 -5.86 19.03 -5.95
C GLY A 50 -5.65 18.59 -4.49
N LYS A 51 -5.55 17.26 -4.28
CA LYS A 51 -5.26 16.58 -3.01
C LYS A 51 -4.46 15.31 -3.29
N VAL A 52 -3.57 14.93 -2.39
CA VAL A 52 -2.77 13.69 -2.47
C VAL A 52 -2.94 12.90 -1.17
N GLY A 53 -3.17 11.59 -1.28
CA GLY A 53 -3.25 10.67 -0.15
C GLY A 53 -2.14 9.62 -0.22
N LEU A 54 -1.65 9.17 0.95
CA LEU A 54 -0.63 8.12 1.06
C LEU A 54 -1.24 6.81 1.56
N ALA A 55 -1.06 5.74 0.80
CA ALA A 55 -1.50 4.38 1.13
C ALA A 55 -0.45 3.35 0.68
N VAL A 56 0.80 3.52 1.13
CA VAL A 56 1.99 2.79 0.61
C VAL A 56 2.63 1.85 1.64
N ALA A 57 1.89 1.46 2.68
CA ALA A 57 2.31 0.52 3.73
C ALA A 57 3.71 0.85 4.28
N GLY A 58 4.67 -0.08 4.22
CA GLY A 58 6.02 0.10 4.75
C GLY A 58 6.84 1.23 4.12
N HIS A 59 6.44 1.76 2.96
CA HIS A 59 7.09 2.92 2.32
C HIS A 59 6.51 4.27 2.78
N THR A 60 5.61 4.27 3.77
CA THR A 60 4.95 5.50 4.24
C THR A 60 5.95 6.48 4.84
N SER A 61 6.93 6.01 5.62
CA SER A 61 8.01 6.87 6.16
C SER A 61 8.90 7.43 5.05
N VAL A 62 9.22 6.64 4.02
CA VAL A 62 10.05 7.06 2.88
C VAL A 62 9.40 8.19 2.07
N LEU A 63 8.12 8.04 1.70
CA LEU A 63 7.39 9.11 1.02
C LEU A 63 7.04 10.26 1.97
N GLY A 64 6.78 9.99 3.25
CA GLY A 64 6.57 11.01 4.28
C GLY A 64 7.74 11.98 4.36
N ALA A 65 8.97 11.47 4.42
CA ALA A 65 10.19 12.29 4.44
C ALA A 65 10.33 13.15 3.16
N LYS A 66 9.99 12.61 1.99
CA LYS A 66 9.95 13.38 0.72
C LYS A 66 8.88 14.48 0.73
N ALA A 67 7.82 14.30 1.51
CA ALA A 67 6.82 15.34 1.81
C ALA A 67 7.21 16.24 2.99
N GLY A 68 8.42 16.12 3.54
CA GLY A 68 8.87 16.90 4.70
C GLY A 68 8.13 16.56 5.99
N LEU A 69 7.55 15.36 6.08
CA LEU A 69 6.88 14.85 7.26
C LEU A 69 7.81 13.90 8.00
N ASP A 70 7.94 14.12 9.31
CA ASP A 70 8.50 13.15 10.24
C ASP A 70 7.36 12.35 10.87
N LEU A 71 7.28 11.07 10.53
CA LEU A 71 6.17 10.19 10.92
C LEU A 71 6.66 9.20 11.96
N PRO A 72 5.93 9.00 13.08
CA PRO A 72 6.30 8.03 14.12
C PRO A 72 5.94 6.60 13.68
N ILE A 73 6.54 6.14 12.58
CA ILE A 73 6.28 4.84 11.94
C ILE A 73 7.60 4.14 11.68
N GLU A 74 7.74 2.92 12.20
CA GLU A 74 8.86 2.03 11.95
C GLU A 74 8.38 0.77 11.23
N SER A 75 9.16 0.30 10.26
CA SER A 75 8.90 -0.93 9.54
C SER A 75 9.67 -2.07 10.19
N HIS A 76 8.95 -3.07 10.69
CA HIS A 76 9.54 -4.26 11.32
C HIS A 76 9.36 -5.49 10.43
N VAL A 77 10.30 -6.42 10.53
CA VAL A 77 10.22 -7.71 9.83
C VAL A 77 9.20 -8.59 10.55
N LEU A 78 8.14 -8.99 9.83
CA LEU A 78 7.20 -10.01 10.28
C LEU A 78 7.61 -11.36 9.70
N GLN A 79 7.68 -12.39 10.54
CA GLN A 79 7.91 -13.76 10.11
C GLN A 79 6.62 -14.56 10.20
N ALA A 80 6.26 -15.22 9.10
CA ALA A 80 5.10 -16.12 9.04
C ALA A 80 5.56 -17.50 8.58
N PHE A 81 5.11 -18.54 9.26
CA PHE A 81 5.33 -19.93 8.86
C PHE A 81 4.01 -20.59 8.52
N VAL A 82 4.05 -21.52 7.57
CA VAL A 82 2.93 -22.37 7.20
C VAL A 82 3.43 -23.81 7.28
N THR A 83 2.71 -24.66 7.99
CA THR A 83 3.02 -26.10 8.04
C THR A 83 2.63 -26.77 6.73
N GLU A 84 3.12 -27.98 6.50
CA GLU A 84 2.48 -28.83 5.51
C GLU A 84 1.01 -29.10 5.90
N PRO A 85 0.13 -29.39 4.93
CA PRO A 85 -1.22 -29.84 5.23
C PRO A 85 -1.16 -31.15 6.02
N LEU A 86 -1.59 -31.15 7.28
CA LEU A 86 -1.87 -32.40 8.00
C LEU A 86 -3.19 -32.99 7.49
N LYS A 87 -3.26 -34.33 7.37
CA LYS A 87 -4.55 -35.05 7.23
C LYS A 87 -5.50 -34.52 8.31
N PRO A 88 -6.79 -34.32 8.00
CA PRO A 88 -7.70 -33.52 8.82
C PRO A 88 -7.71 -34.03 10.27
N LEU A 89 -7.10 -33.23 11.15
CA LEU A 89 -7.19 -33.37 12.60
C LEU A 89 -8.24 -32.40 13.17
N VAL A 90 -8.50 -31.30 12.45
CA VAL A 90 -9.50 -30.27 12.75
C VAL A 90 -10.04 -29.70 11.44
N ASP A 91 -11.36 -29.51 11.36
CA ASP A 91 -12.06 -28.97 10.17
C ASP A 91 -11.92 -27.44 10.04
N HIS A 92 -11.04 -26.80 10.82
CA HIS A 92 -10.96 -25.35 10.96
C HIS A 92 -9.55 -24.86 10.68
N VAL A 93 -9.44 -23.67 10.09
CA VAL A 93 -8.17 -22.95 10.01
C VAL A 93 -7.86 -22.39 11.40
N VAL A 94 -6.79 -22.88 12.02
CA VAL A 94 -6.27 -22.33 13.27
C VAL A 94 -5.20 -21.30 12.95
N ALA A 95 -5.45 -20.04 13.30
CA ALA A 95 -4.46 -18.97 13.23
C ALA A 95 -4.16 -18.50 14.66
N TYR A 96 -2.88 -18.50 15.03
CA TYR A 96 -2.41 -17.95 16.31
C TYR A 96 -1.46 -16.79 16.00
N GLY A 97 -1.84 -15.60 16.45
CA GLY A 97 -1.06 -14.36 16.27
C GLY A 97 -0.90 -13.58 17.56
N ALA A 98 -1.13 -14.23 18.71
CA ALA A 98 -1.19 -13.61 20.02
C ALA A 98 -0.08 -14.16 20.92
N ASP A 99 1.17 -13.96 20.51
CA ASP A 99 2.29 -13.85 21.45
C ASP A 99 3.20 -12.74 20.93
N HIS A 100 3.24 -11.65 21.69
CA HIS A 100 4.25 -10.59 21.73
C HIS A 100 4.44 -10.25 23.21
#